data_AF-A0A1C5ZHM6-F1
#
_entry.id   AF-A0A1C5ZHM6-F1
#
_cell.length_a   1.000
_cell.length_b   1.000
_cell.length_c   1.000
_cell.angle_alpha   90.00
_cell.angle_beta   90.00
_cell.angle_gamma   90.00
#
_symmetry.space_group_name_H-M   'P 1'
#
loop_
_entity.id
_entity.type
_entity.pdbx_description
1 polymer ?
#
loop_
_entity_poly.entity_id
_entity_poly.type
_entity_poly.pdbx_seq_one_letter_code
_entity_poly.pdbx_strand_id
1 'polypeptide(L)'
;MNVIGKNVINIPRKVHYSRELIKKMNEEFPKELCDLIKLFEKKFDKGESVKGYLSKKAFDVEFKDILLNQWGIKHLHLTDKEANSIEEMKNNRSNILLFFIVDNQDVYFLDVRKHPKGAGYITLEVLYIVYNNRWMEKIGARKVEGIIDLQPEIDSNEELYKLYKNGINYNILKFGNEVYMMGLGVSSKGHKMDYSIILCELNRKISQISCKYGDRYAGFELTLDGHFGNVILEGSGNKILI
;
A
#
# COMPACT_ATOMS: atom_id res chain seq x y z
N MET A 1 0.82 -3.51 9.45
CA MET A 1 -0.34 -2.66 9.80
C MET A 1 -0.51 -1.54 8.78
N ASN A 2 -1.74 -1.27 8.33
CA ASN A 2 -2.02 -0.26 7.30
C ASN A 2 -1.68 1.16 7.75
N VAL A 3 -1.72 1.43 9.07
CA VAL A 3 -1.32 2.72 9.66
C VAL A 3 0.13 3.07 9.35
N ILE A 4 1.05 2.10 9.51
CA ILE A 4 2.47 2.28 9.18
C ILE A 4 2.64 2.47 7.68
N GLY A 5 1.97 1.62 6.89
CA GLY A 5 2.04 1.67 5.42
C GLY A 5 1.47 2.96 4.83
N LYS A 6 0.43 3.56 5.43
CA LYS A 6 -0.19 4.80 4.94
C LYS A 6 0.63 6.04 5.25
N ASN A 7 1.25 6.10 6.43
CA ASN A 7 2.11 7.23 6.76
C ASN A 7 3.26 7.32 5.76
N VAL A 8 3.64 8.54 5.42
CA VAL A 8 4.86 8.81 4.65
C VAL A 8 5.87 9.38 5.63
N ILE A 9 7.04 8.77 5.69
CA ILE A 9 8.13 9.25 6.56
C ILE A 9 8.60 10.60 6.02
N ASN A 10 8.79 11.58 6.89
CA ASN A 10 9.20 12.94 6.58
C ASN A 10 10.69 12.99 6.19
N ILE A 11 10.99 12.62 4.96
CA ILE A 11 12.32 12.72 4.35
C ILE A 11 12.17 13.32 2.94
N PRO A 12 13.13 14.16 2.51
CA PRO A 12 13.20 14.66 1.14
C PRO A 12 13.13 13.54 0.11
N ARG A 13 12.32 13.73 -0.92
CA ARG A 13 12.19 12.78 -2.03
C ARG A 13 12.04 13.49 -3.35
N LYS A 14 12.66 12.93 -4.39
CA LYS A 14 12.47 13.40 -5.76
C LYS A 14 11.08 13.02 -6.25
N VAL A 15 10.39 13.98 -6.87
CA VAL A 15 9.04 13.80 -7.37
C VAL A 15 9.06 13.53 -8.87
N HIS A 16 8.36 12.49 -9.28
CA HIS A 16 8.16 12.11 -10.68
C HIS A 16 6.68 12.17 -11.01
N TYR A 17 6.35 12.68 -12.20
CA TYR A 17 4.98 12.77 -12.68
C TYR A 17 4.76 11.73 -13.76
N SER A 18 3.61 11.06 -13.73
CA SER A 18 3.20 10.22 -14.85
C SER A 18 2.98 11.09 -16.09
N ARG A 19 3.19 10.50 -17.27
CA ARG A 19 2.89 11.19 -18.54
C ARG A 19 1.42 11.60 -18.62
N GLU A 20 0.52 10.76 -18.10
CA GLU A 20 -0.91 10.99 -18.04
C GLU A 20 -1.27 12.19 -17.15
N LEU A 21 -0.64 12.31 -15.99
CA LEU A 21 -0.84 13.46 -15.10
C LEU A 21 -0.29 14.75 -15.73
N ILE A 22 0.89 14.71 -16.35
CA ILE A 22 1.46 15.87 -17.07
C ILE A 22 0.49 16.33 -18.17
N LYS A 23 -0.04 15.38 -18.97
CA LYS A 23 -1.00 15.70 -20.03
C LYS A 23 -2.24 16.41 -19.47
N LYS A 24 -2.85 15.86 -18.42
CA LYS A 24 -4.01 16.48 -17.75
C LYS A 24 -3.69 17.86 -17.19
N MET A 25 -2.52 18.04 -16.59
CA MET A 25 -2.09 19.35 -16.07
C MET A 25 -1.94 20.41 -17.18
N ASN A 26 -1.55 20.00 -18.39
CA ASN A 26 -1.35 20.91 -19.51
C ASN A 26 -2.65 21.20 -20.28
N GLU A 27 -3.56 20.22 -20.37
CA GLU A 27 -4.70 20.26 -21.30
C GLU A 27 -6.07 20.37 -20.61
N GLU A 28 -6.22 19.84 -19.39
CA GLU A 28 -7.54 19.60 -18.78
C GLU A 28 -7.74 20.32 -17.45
N PHE A 29 -6.69 20.42 -16.62
CA PHE A 29 -6.82 20.89 -15.24
C PHE A 29 -6.77 22.41 -15.13
N PRO A 30 -7.63 23.01 -14.29
CA PRO A 30 -7.55 24.43 -14.00
C PRO A 30 -6.24 24.74 -13.25
N LYS A 31 -5.77 25.98 -13.39
CA LYS A 31 -4.49 26.41 -12.81
C LYS A 31 -4.42 26.17 -11.30
N GLU A 32 -5.51 26.39 -10.57
CA GLU A 32 -5.58 26.21 -9.13
C GLU A 32 -5.31 24.76 -8.72
N LEU A 33 -5.77 23.79 -9.51
CA LEU A 33 -5.51 22.37 -9.25
C LEU A 33 -4.05 22.03 -9.55
N CYS A 34 -3.48 22.59 -10.62
CA CYS A 34 -2.06 22.44 -10.93
C CYS A 34 -1.16 23.03 -9.83
N ASP A 35 -1.52 24.21 -9.31
CA ASP A 35 -0.80 24.87 -8.21
C ASP A 35 -0.87 24.02 -6.92
N LEU A 36 -2.02 23.39 -6.62
CA LEU A 36 -2.13 22.43 -5.52
C LEU A 36 -1.22 21.22 -5.72
N ILE A 37 -1.18 20.63 -6.92
CA ILE A 37 -0.27 19.49 -7.19
C ILE A 37 1.19 19.93 -6.99
N LYS A 38 1.55 21.14 -7.43
CA LYS A 38 2.89 21.73 -7.23
C LYS A 38 3.21 22.05 -5.78
N LEU A 39 2.22 22.34 -4.94
CA LEU A 39 2.39 22.44 -3.49
C LEU A 39 2.85 21.09 -2.91
N PHE A 40 2.18 19.99 -3.28
CA PHE A 40 2.56 18.67 -2.80
C PHE A 40 3.93 18.21 -3.31
N GLU A 41 4.29 18.56 -4.55
CA GLU A 41 5.65 18.35 -5.04
C GLU A 41 6.69 18.98 -4.10
N LYS A 42 6.52 20.28 -3.78
CA LYS A 42 7.42 20.98 -2.86
C LYS A 42 7.46 20.36 -1.46
N LYS A 43 6.32 19.87 -0.96
CA LYS A 43 6.26 19.19 0.33
C LYS A 43 7.11 17.92 0.33
N PHE A 44 6.98 17.07 -0.69
CA PHE A 44 7.79 15.86 -0.80
C PHE A 44 9.27 16.17 -1.02
N ASP A 45 9.59 17.15 -1.87
CA ASP A 45 10.97 17.58 -2.15
C ASP A 45 11.70 18.04 -0.87
N LYS A 46 11.00 18.75 0.01
CA LYS A 46 11.54 19.20 1.31
C LYS A 46 11.43 18.17 2.43
N GLY A 47 10.75 17.06 2.21
CA GLY A 47 10.45 16.08 3.27
C GLY A 47 9.47 16.57 4.32
N GLU A 48 8.61 17.54 3.98
CA GLU A 48 7.55 18.01 4.85
C GLU A 48 6.49 16.92 5.08
N SER A 49 5.81 17.01 6.22
CA SER A 49 4.69 16.12 6.53
C SER A 49 3.56 16.29 5.52
N VAL A 50 3.03 15.17 5.04
CA VAL A 50 1.76 15.12 4.29
C VAL A 50 0.64 14.45 5.11
N LYS A 51 0.90 14.14 6.38
CA LYS A 51 -0.01 13.41 7.27
C LYS A 51 -1.38 14.11 7.41
N GLY A 52 -1.38 15.44 7.47
CA GLY A 52 -2.59 16.28 7.58
C GLY A 52 -3.55 16.17 6.38
N TYR A 53 -3.09 15.61 5.27
CA TYR A 53 -3.86 15.47 4.02
C TYR A 53 -4.37 14.04 3.82
N LEU A 54 -4.02 13.10 4.69
CA LEU A 54 -4.55 11.75 4.67
C LEU A 54 -5.96 11.71 5.27
N SER A 55 -6.74 10.70 4.88
CA SER A 55 -8.00 10.40 5.58
C SER A 55 -7.73 10.09 7.05
N LYS A 56 -8.63 10.51 7.96
CA LYS A 56 -8.58 10.08 9.38
C LYS A 56 -8.51 8.56 9.56
N LYS A 57 -9.05 7.79 8.61
CA LYS A 57 -9.00 6.33 8.61
C LYS A 57 -7.57 5.79 8.42
N ALA A 58 -6.60 6.64 8.09
CA ALA A 58 -5.20 6.27 8.06
C ALA A 58 -4.63 5.90 9.44
N PHE A 59 -5.30 6.31 10.52
CA PHE A 59 -4.93 5.99 11.90
C PHE A 59 -5.74 4.85 12.50
N ASP A 60 -6.66 4.27 11.72
CA ASP A 60 -7.47 3.12 12.13
C ASP A 60 -6.77 1.82 11.69
N VAL A 61 -6.36 1.01 12.66
CA VAL A 61 -5.65 -0.26 12.44
C VAL A 61 -6.51 -1.30 11.73
N GLU A 62 -7.84 -1.21 11.90
CA GLU A 62 -8.81 -2.13 11.28
C GLU A 62 -9.20 -1.70 9.86
N PHE A 63 -8.91 -0.45 9.48
CA PHE A 63 -9.24 0.05 8.15
C PHE A 63 -8.32 -0.58 7.08
N LYS A 64 -8.95 -1.17 6.06
CA LYS A 64 -8.28 -1.86 4.96
C LYS A 64 -8.30 -1.01 3.70
N ASP A 65 -7.16 -0.39 3.41
CA ASP A 65 -6.97 0.35 2.18
C ASP A 65 -6.59 -0.59 1.04
N ILE A 66 -7.47 -0.70 0.05
CA ILE A 66 -7.36 -1.70 -0.99
C ILE A 66 -6.16 -1.43 -1.91
N LEU A 67 -5.96 -0.17 -2.32
CA LEU A 67 -4.87 0.23 -3.22
C LEU A 67 -3.51 0.07 -2.54
N LEU A 68 -3.42 0.47 -1.27
CA LEU A 68 -2.20 0.30 -0.50
C LEU A 68 -1.89 -1.18 -0.29
N ASN A 69 -2.89 -1.97 0.08
CA ASN A 69 -2.67 -3.37 0.45
C ASN A 69 -2.40 -4.25 -0.78
N GLN A 70 -3.08 -3.99 -1.89
CA GLN A 70 -2.85 -4.74 -3.12
C GLN A 70 -1.59 -4.28 -3.85
N TRP A 71 -1.41 -2.97 -4.00
CA TRP A 71 -0.45 -2.42 -4.96
C TRP A 71 0.49 -1.36 -4.36
N GLY A 72 0.46 -1.13 -3.05
CA GLY A 72 1.32 -0.11 -2.43
C GLY A 72 0.97 1.34 -2.82
N ILE A 73 -0.15 1.55 -3.53
CA ILE A 73 -0.55 2.87 -4.02
C ILE A 73 -1.25 3.63 -2.89
N LYS A 74 -0.73 4.82 -2.58
CA LYS A 74 -1.28 5.72 -1.57
C LYS A 74 -2.15 6.79 -2.23
N HIS A 75 -2.96 7.44 -1.41
CA HIS A 75 -3.71 8.62 -1.82
C HIS A 75 -3.83 9.64 -0.69
N LEU A 76 -3.87 10.92 -1.07
CA LEU A 76 -4.09 12.05 -0.17
C LEU A 76 -5.15 12.99 -0.76
N HIS A 77 -5.83 13.75 0.10
CA HIS A 77 -6.78 14.78 -0.32
C HIS A 77 -6.02 16.02 -0.83
N LEU A 78 -6.32 16.44 -2.06
CA LEU A 78 -5.78 17.69 -2.60
C LEU A 78 -6.56 18.88 -2.05
N THR A 79 -5.98 19.55 -1.06
CA THR A 79 -6.47 20.80 -0.46
C THR A 79 -5.27 21.63 -0.01
N ASP A 80 -5.44 22.94 0.04
CA ASP A 80 -4.50 23.90 0.62
C ASP A 80 -4.54 23.93 2.15
N LYS A 81 -5.59 23.39 2.77
CA LYS A 81 -5.77 23.34 4.22
C LYS A 81 -5.08 22.11 4.80
N GLU A 82 -4.06 22.31 5.63
CA GLU A 82 -3.45 21.22 6.40
C GLU A 82 -4.22 21.02 7.72
N ALA A 83 -4.56 19.77 8.05
CA ALA A 83 -5.15 19.44 9.34
C ALA A 83 -4.05 19.19 10.36
N ASN A 84 -4.11 19.91 11.49
CA ASN A 84 -3.13 19.79 12.57
C ASN A 84 -3.51 18.73 13.61
N SER A 85 -4.74 18.19 13.53
CA SER A 85 -5.25 17.15 14.41
C SER A 85 -6.12 16.13 13.66
N ILE A 86 -6.30 14.93 14.24
CA ILE A 86 -7.18 13.89 13.68
C ILE A 86 -8.63 14.38 13.57
N GLU A 87 -9.07 15.25 14.48
CA GLU A 87 -10.42 15.81 14.46
C GLU A 87 -10.59 16.79 13.28
N GLU A 88 -9.60 17.66 13.04
CA GLU A 88 -9.57 18.57 11.89
C GLU A 88 -9.55 17.85 10.54
N MET A 89 -9.02 16.62 10.46
CA MET A 89 -9.01 15.84 9.22
C MET A 89 -10.42 15.55 8.69
N LYS A 90 -11.46 15.62 9.54
CA LYS A 90 -12.86 15.55 9.06
C LYS A 90 -13.24 16.71 8.16
N ASN A 91 -12.53 17.84 8.23
CA ASN A 91 -12.77 19.04 7.46
C ASN A 91 -11.90 19.12 6.20
N ASN A 92 -10.84 18.29 6.11
CA ASN A 92 -9.97 18.15 4.94
C ASN A 92 -10.53 17.23 3.83
N ARG A 93 -11.86 17.14 3.72
CA ARG A 93 -12.53 16.29 2.72
C ARG A 93 -12.60 16.98 1.36
N SER A 94 -11.46 17.18 0.72
CA SER A 94 -11.46 17.40 -0.72
C SER A 94 -12.06 16.17 -1.40
N ASN A 95 -12.99 16.38 -2.34
CA ASN A 95 -13.51 15.30 -3.17
C ASN A 95 -12.53 14.92 -4.29
N ILE A 96 -11.29 15.42 -4.25
CA ILE A 96 -10.22 15.15 -5.21
C ILE A 96 -9.03 14.55 -4.46
N LEU A 97 -8.50 13.46 -5.00
CA LEU A 97 -7.38 12.72 -4.44
C LEU A 97 -6.21 12.73 -5.42
N LEU A 98 -5.00 12.90 -4.88
CA LEU A 98 -3.75 12.59 -5.57
C LEU A 98 -3.37 11.14 -5.25
N PHE A 99 -3.21 10.32 -6.28
CA PHE A 99 -2.73 8.94 -6.17
C PHE A 99 -1.22 8.91 -6.43
N PHE A 100 -0.47 8.21 -5.59
CA PHE A 100 0.99 8.20 -5.68
C PHE A 100 1.60 6.92 -5.11
N ILE A 101 2.81 6.62 -5.58
CA ILE A 101 3.71 5.59 -5.01
C ILE A 101 4.84 6.31 -4.29
N VAL A 102 5.32 5.72 -3.21
CA VAL A 102 6.47 6.27 -2.47
C VAL A 102 7.42 5.15 -2.10
N ASP A 103 8.71 5.39 -2.34
CA ASP A 103 9.79 4.57 -1.81
C ASP A 103 10.71 5.44 -0.91
N ASN A 104 11.95 5.00 -0.67
CA ASN A 104 12.86 5.73 0.23
C ASN A 104 13.45 6.99 -0.40
N GLN A 105 13.48 7.11 -1.73
CA GLN A 105 14.18 8.18 -2.45
C GLN A 105 13.22 9.01 -3.31
N ASP A 106 12.15 8.37 -3.80
CA ASP A 106 11.30 8.92 -4.83
C ASP A 106 9.80 8.86 -4.45
N VAL A 107 9.05 9.79 -5.04
CA VAL A 107 7.58 9.79 -5.05
C VAL A 107 7.12 9.87 -6.49
N TYR A 108 6.19 9.00 -6.87
CA TYR A 108 5.65 8.91 -8.22
C TYR A 108 4.18 9.32 -8.20
N PHE A 109 3.89 10.52 -8.67
CA PHE A 109 2.52 11.02 -8.83
C PHE A 109 1.88 10.34 -10.04
N LEU A 110 0.83 9.55 -9.79
CA LEU A 110 0.17 8.75 -10.80
C LEU A 110 -0.95 9.51 -11.48
N ASP A 111 -1.91 10.01 -10.70
CA ASP A 111 -3.09 10.67 -11.24
C ASP A 111 -3.80 11.49 -10.16
N VAL A 112 -4.66 12.40 -10.62
CA VAL A 112 -5.59 13.15 -9.78
C VAL A 112 -7.02 12.81 -10.20
N ARG A 113 -7.81 12.30 -9.25
CA ARG A 113 -9.19 11.86 -9.54
C ARG A 113 -10.15 12.27 -8.46
N LYS A 114 -11.43 12.31 -8.82
CA LYS A 114 -12.49 12.42 -7.82
C LYS A 114 -12.43 11.22 -6.87
N HIS A 115 -12.80 11.45 -5.62
CA HIS A 115 -12.78 10.45 -4.58
C HIS A 115 -13.66 9.26 -4.99
N PRO A 116 -13.08 8.06 -5.15
CA PRO A 116 -13.82 6.91 -5.63
C PRO A 116 -14.80 6.38 -4.58
N LYS A 117 -15.73 5.52 -5.04
CA LYS A 117 -16.65 4.77 -4.19
C LYS A 117 -16.70 3.32 -4.67
N GLY A 118 -16.83 2.37 -3.75
CA GLY A 118 -16.97 0.95 -4.09
C GLY A 118 -15.81 0.43 -4.95
N ALA A 119 -16.14 -0.13 -6.11
CA ALA A 119 -15.19 -0.68 -7.06
C ALA A 119 -14.17 0.36 -7.57
N GLY A 120 -14.47 1.66 -7.55
CA GLY A 120 -13.50 2.69 -7.96
C GLY A 120 -12.23 2.77 -7.10
N TYR A 121 -12.19 2.07 -5.95
CA TYR A 121 -10.97 1.89 -5.15
C TYR A 121 -10.07 0.74 -5.64
N ILE A 122 -10.50 -0.02 -6.63
CA ILE A 122 -9.64 -0.91 -7.43
C ILE A 122 -9.74 -0.35 -8.83
N THR A 123 -8.68 0.30 -9.29
CA THR A 123 -8.69 0.99 -10.59
C THR A 123 -7.53 0.47 -11.43
N LEU A 124 -7.86 -0.43 -12.36
CA LEU A 124 -6.98 -0.93 -13.40
C LEU A 124 -6.39 0.22 -14.21
N GLU A 125 -7.12 1.32 -14.39
CA GLU A 125 -6.63 2.50 -15.09
C GLU A 125 -5.42 3.13 -14.40
N VAL A 126 -5.36 3.12 -13.05
CA VAL A 126 -4.16 3.57 -12.34
C VAL A 126 -3.01 2.58 -12.53
N LEU A 127 -3.28 1.28 -12.60
CA LEU A 127 -2.24 0.29 -12.92
C LEU A 127 -1.71 0.44 -14.35
N TYR A 128 -2.57 0.76 -15.32
CA TYR A 128 -2.13 1.09 -16.68
C TYR A 128 -1.21 2.30 -16.71
N ILE A 129 -1.46 3.32 -15.86
CA ILE A 129 -0.53 4.45 -15.69
C ILE A 129 0.82 3.96 -15.17
N VAL A 130 0.84 3.12 -14.13
CA VAL A 130 2.08 2.54 -13.58
C VAL A 130 2.83 1.75 -14.66
N TYR A 131 2.12 0.94 -15.44
CA TYR A 131 2.67 0.16 -16.55
C TYR A 131 3.28 1.05 -17.65
N ASN A 132 2.52 2.03 -18.17
CA ASN A 132 2.95 2.92 -19.24
C ASN A 132 4.19 3.75 -18.89
N ASN A 133 4.35 4.06 -17.60
CA ASN A 133 5.48 4.80 -17.06
C ASN A 133 6.66 3.90 -16.64
N ARG A 134 6.56 2.58 -16.81
CA ARG A 134 7.57 1.58 -16.43
C ARG A 134 7.86 1.56 -14.92
N TRP A 135 6.82 1.70 -14.11
CA TRP A 135 6.91 1.75 -12.65
C TRP A 135 6.38 0.49 -11.95
N MET A 136 6.17 -0.60 -12.69
CA MET A 136 5.64 -1.86 -12.15
C MET A 136 6.46 -2.39 -10.96
N GLU A 137 7.79 -2.30 -11.03
CA GLU A 137 8.68 -2.66 -9.93
C GLU A 137 8.47 -1.84 -8.65
N LYS A 138 8.01 -0.58 -8.76
CA LYS A 138 7.81 0.34 -7.63
C LYS A 138 6.60 -0.06 -6.78
N ILE A 139 5.67 -0.81 -7.37
CA ILE A 139 4.54 -1.43 -6.65
C ILE A 139 4.83 -2.89 -6.27
N GLY A 140 6.07 -3.35 -6.44
CA GLY A 140 6.49 -4.72 -6.16
C GLY A 140 6.01 -5.74 -7.20
N ALA A 141 5.51 -5.29 -8.35
CA ALA A 141 5.11 -6.19 -9.42
C ALA A 141 6.33 -6.73 -10.17
N ARG A 142 6.24 -8.00 -10.59
CA ARG A 142 7.31 -8.69 -11.33
C ARG A 142 6.76 -9.26 -12.62
N LYS A 143 7.43 -8.97 -13.72
CA LYS A 143 7.11 -9.58 -15.01
C LYS A 143 7.29 -11.10 -14.91
N VAL A 144 6.32 -11.84 -15.41
CA VAL A 144 6.34 -13.31 -15.45
C VAL A 144 6.68 -13.72 -16.88
N GLU A 145 7.82 -14.38 -17.03
CA GLU A 145 8.28 -14.88 -18.34
C GLU A 145 7.66 -16.25 -18.64
N GLY A 146 7.49 -16.56 -19.93
CA GLY A 146 7.02 -17.87 -20.40
C GLY A 146 5.51 -18.11 -20.29
N ILE A 147 4.72 -17.09 -19.93
CA ILE A 147 3.25 -17.17 -19.96
C ILE A 147 2.76 -16.91 -21.39
N ILE A 148 2.06 -17.89 -21.96
CA ILE A 148 1.50 -17.83 -23.31
C ILE A 148 0.11 -17.18 -23.30
N ASP A 149 -0.68 -17.46 -22.26
CA ASP A 149 -2.02 -16.89 -22.08
C ASP A 149 -2.42 -16.87 -20.59
N LEU A 150 -3.39 -16.02 -20.23
CA LEU A 150 -3.94 -15.88 -18.88
C LEU A 150 -5.45 -16.15 -18.92
N GLN A 151 -5.90 -17.23 -18.28
CA GLN A 151 -7.32 -17.62 -18.23
C GLN A 151 -7.77 -17.94 -16.80
N PRO A 152 -8.87 -17.35 -16.28
CA PRO A 152 -9.61 -16.24 -16.89
C PRO A 152 -8.78 -14.95 -16.86
N GLU A 153 -8.87 -14.13 -17.90
CA GLU A 153 -8.37 -12.75 -17.90
C GLU A 153 -9.41 -11.86 -17.20
N ILE A 154 -9.00 -11.11 -16.17
CA ILE A 154 -9.88 -10.16 -15.48
C ILE A 154 -9.47 -8.74 -15.85
N ASP A 155 -10.36 -8.06 -16.57
CA ASP A 155 -10.18 -6.69 -17.07
C ASP A 155 -11.20 -5.70 -16.46
N SER A 156 -12.00 -6.14 -15.48
CA SER A 156 -13.01 -5.33 -14.80
C SER A 156 -12.61 -4.98 -13.36
N ASN A 157 -12.74 -3.69 -13.03
CA ASN A 157 -12.60 -3.18 -11.66
C ASN A 157 -13.64 -3.81 -10.71
N GLU A 158 -14.87 -4.01 -11.17
CA GLU A 158 -15.97 -4.62 -10.41
C GLU A 158 -15.66 -6.07 -10.04
N GLU A 159 -15.12 -6.84 -10.99
CA GLU A 159 -14.78 -8.24 -10.76
C GLU A 159 -13.61 -8.39 -9.80
N LEU A 160 -12.52 -7.62 -10.01
CA LEU A 160 -11.40 -7.58 -9.06
C LEU A 160 -11.86 -7.15 -7.66
N TYR A 161 -12.75 -6.16 -7.57
CA TYR A 161 -13.32 -5.70 -6.31
C TYR A 161 -14.17 -6.78 -5.62
N LYS A 162 -14.93 -7.54 -6.39
CA LYS A 162 -15.69 -8.69 -5.89
C LYS A 162 -14.76 -9.76 -5.35
N LEU A 163 -13.70 -10.12 -6.07
CA LEU A 163 -12.72 -11.11 -5.60
C LEU A 163 -12.05 -10.65 -4.29
N TYR A 164 -11.59 -9.40 -4.25
CA TYR A 164 -10.99 -8.81 -3.06
C TYR A 164 -11.95 -8.87 -1.86
N LYS A 165 -13.21 -8.48 -2.03
CA LYS A 165 -14.22 -8.53 -0.97
C LYS A 165 -14.48 -9.92 -0.42
N ASN A 166 -14.29 -10.95 -1.25
CA ASN A 166 -14.43 -12.35 -0.87
C ASN A 166 -13.10 -12.96 -0.36
N GLY A 167 -12.04 -12.15 -0.19
CA GLY A 167 -10.75 -12.62 0.29
C GLY A 167 -9.98 -13.47 -0.73
N ILE A 168 -10.33 -13.37 -2.02
CA ILE A 168 -9.68 -14.09 -3.11
C ILE A 168 -8.63 -13.17 -3.74
N ASN A 169 -7.39 -13.65 -3.79
CA ASN A 169 -6.30 -12.93 -4.44
C ASN A 169 -6.27 -13.26 -5.93
N TYR A 170 -6.36 -12.22 -6.75
CA TYR A 170 -6.07 -12.28 -8.17
C TYR A 170 -4.87 -11.37 -8.45
N ASN A 171 -3.68 -11.95 -8.32
CA ASN A 171 -2.42 -11.20 -8.32
C ASN A 171 -1.66 -11.36 -9.63
N ILE A 172 -2.24 -11.90 -10.69
CA ILE A 172 -1.58 -11.99 -12.00
C ILE A 172 -2.42 -11.17 -12.96
N LEU A 173 -1.85 -10.09 -13.49
CA LEU A 173 -2.52 -9.18 -14.42
C LEU A 173 -1.75 -9.11 -15.73
N LYS A 174 -2.50 -8.94 -16.81
CA LYS A 174 -1.97 -8.78 -18.16
C LYS A 174 -2.08 -7.31 -18.57
N PHE A 175 -1.01 -6.79 -19.17
CA PHE A 175 -0.92 -5.45 -19.72
C PHE A 175 -0.36 -5.54 -21.14
N GLY A 176 -1.24 -5.46 -22.14
CA GLY A 176 -0.88 -5.76 -23.53
C GLY A 176 -0.41 -7.22 -23.66
N ASN A 177 0.84 -7.41 -24.09
CA ASN A 177 1.45 -8.75 -24.25
C ASN A 177 2.29 -9.18 -23.04
N GLU A 178 2.32 -8.39 -21.96
CA GLU A 178 3.11 -8.70 -20.78
C GLU A 178 2.22 -9.13 -19.62
N VAL A 179 2.69 -10.12 -18.85
CA VAL A 179 2.02 -10.61 -17.65
C VAL A 179 2.86 -10.28 -16.43
N TYR A 180 2.21 -9.75 -15.39
CA TYR A 180 2.85 -9.33 -14.15
C TYR A 180 2.21 -10.03 -12.96
N MET A 181 3.06 -10.53 -12.05
CA MET A 181 2.66 -10.91 -10.71
C MET A 181 2.69 -9.67 -9.81
N MET A 182 1.52 -9.25 -9.34
CA MET A 182 1.20 -8.07 -8.54
C MET A 182 1.38 -8.36 -7.04
N GLY A 183 2.63 -8.48 -6.60
CA GLY A 183 2.93 -8.76 -5.19
C GLY A 183 2.26 -10.05 -4.68
N LEU A 184 2.00 -10.11 -3.36
CA LEU A 184 1.46 -11.29 -2.68
C LEU A 184 -0.01 -11.14 -2.28
N GLY A 185 -0.61 -9.99 -2.58
CA GLY A 185 -2.00 -9.66 -2.28
C GLY A 185 -2.29 -9.51 -0.80
N VAL A 186 -3.45 -10.00 -0.37
CA VAL A 186 -3.97 -9.85 1.01
C VAL A 186 -4.30 -11.18 1.67
N SER A 187 -4.21 -11.24 3.00
CA SER A 187 -4.67 -12.38 3.80
C SER A 187 -6.20 -12.50 3.79
N SER A 188 -6.74 -13.59 4.34
CA SER A 188 -8.21 -13.77 4.47
C SER A 188 -8.87 -12.69 5.33
N LYS A 189 -8.13 -12.03 6.22
CA LYS A 189 -8.59 -10.84 6.95
C LYS A 189 -8.46 -9.54 6.15
N GLY A 190 -7.84 -9.54 4.97
CA GLY A 190 -7.69 -8.38 4.09
C GLY A 190 -6.52 -7.45 4.43
N HIS A 191 -5.59 -7.90 5.28
CA HIS A 191 -4.32 -7.21 5.49
C HIS A 191 -3.31 -7.60 4.41
N LYS A 192 -2.35 -6.74 4.09
CA LYS A 192 -1.26 -7.06 3.17
C LYS A 192 -0.58 -8.37 3.58
N MET A 193 -0.47 -9.31 2.64
CA MET A 193 0.07 -10.66 2.88
C MET A 193 1.52 -10.63 3.39
N ASP A 194 2.29 -9.61 2.99
CA ASP A 194 3.67 -9.38 3.45
C ASP A 194 3.79 -9.42 4.98
N TYR A 195 2.81 -8.89 5.71
CA TYR A 195 2.84 -8.89 7.18
C TYR A 195 2.73 -10.30 7.75
N SER A 196 1.88 -11.14 7.17
CA SER A 196 1.72 -12.54 7.58
C SER A 196 3.00 -13.33 7.29
N ILE A 197 3.65 -13.06 6.17
CA ILE A 197 4.92 -13.72 5.80
C ILE A 197 6.03 -13.33 6.76
N ILE A 198 6.16 -12.04 7.11
CA ILE A 198 7.14 -11.59 8.10
C ILE A 198 6.94 -12.31 9.44
N LEU A 199 5.68 -12.49 9.88
CA LEU A 199 5.40 -13.22 11.11
C LEU A 199 5.80 -14.70 11.00
N CYS A 200 5.50 -15.36 9.88
CA CYS A 200 5.95 -16.74 9.63
C CYS A 200 7.47 -16.86 9.61
N GLU A 201 8.18 -15.91 9.01
CA GLU A 201 9.65 -15.88 8.99
C GLU A 201 10.24 -15.69 10.39
N LEU A 202 9.66 -14.80 11.19
CA LEU A 202 10.07 -14.57 12.57
C LEU A 202 9.87 -15.83 13.42
N ASN A 203 8.71 -16.48 13.29
CA ASN A 203 8.40 -17.76 13.92
C ASN A 203 9.44 -18.84 13.55
N ARG A 204 9.80 -18.93 12.26
CA ARG A 204 10.83 -19.86 11.78
C ARG A 204 12.22 -19.56 12.36
N LYS A 205 12.60 -18.28 12.46
CA LYS A 205 13.89 -17.87 13.05
C LYS A 205 13.96 -18.22 14.53
N ILE A 206 12.88 -17.99 15.29
CA ILE A 206 12.80 -18.38 16.69
C ILE A 206 12.98 -19.90 16.84
N SER A 207 12.29 -20.69 16.02
CA SER A 207 12.43 -22.15 16.00
C SER A 207 13.87 -22.60 15.77
N GLN A 208 14.55 -22.01 14.78
CA GLN A 208 15.96 -22.33 14.48
C GLN A 208 16.91 -21.98 15.64
N ILE A 209 16.65 -20.89 16.35
CA ILE A 209 17.44 -20.49 17.52
C ILE A 209 17.21 -21.50 18.65
N SER A 210 15.95 -21.82 18.98
CA SER A 210 15.61 -22.78 20.04
C SER A 210 16.27 -24.14 19.82
N CYS A 211 16.25 -24.68 18.60
CA CYS A 211 16.91 -25.96 18.30
C CYS A 211 18.42 -25.96 18.61
N LYS A 212 19.10 -24.81 18.55
CA LYS A 212 20.54 -24.71 18.89
C LYS A 212 20.81 -24.80 20.39
N TYR A 213 19.84 -24.48 21.24
CA TYR A 213 19.98 -24.49 22.69
C TYR A 213 19.46 -25.78 23.35
N GLY A 214 18.99 -26.75 22.54
CA GLY A 214 18.50 -28.04 23.03
C GLY A 214 17.03 -28.01 23.49
N ASP A 215 16.39 -26.85 23.50
CA ASP A 215 14.96 -26.72 23.79
C ASP A 215 14.11 -27.05 22.56
N ARG A 216 13.02 -27.80 22.78
CA ARG A 216 12.08 -28.14 21.71
C ARG A 216 11.06 -27.01 21.55
N TYR A 217 11.21 -26.23 20.49
CA TYR A 217 10.27 -25.17 20.14
C TYR A 217 8.86 -25.71 19.89
N ALA A 218 7.87 -25.19 20.63
CA ALA A 218 6.46 -25.56 20.51
C ALA A 218 5.63 -24.53 19.73
N GLY A 219 6.03 -23.25 19.76
CA GLY A 219 5.32 -22.20 19.04
C GLY A 219 5.62 -20.79 19.54
N PHE A 220 4.95 -19.82 18.93
CA PHE A 220 4.98 -18.42 19.32
C PHE A 220 3.54 -17.89 19.43
N GLU A 221 3.25 -17.19 20.52
CA GLU A 221 1.97 -16.53 20.76
C GLU A 221 2.17 -15.02 20.80
N LEU A 222 1.50 -14.31 19.89
CA LEU A 222 1.54 -12.85 19.85
C LEU A 222 0.56 -12.27 20.87
N THR A 223 1.05 -11.51 21.86
CA THR A 223 0.21 -10.94 22.94
C THR A 223 0.11 -9.41 22.90
N LEU A 224 1.18 -8.71 22.49
CA LEU A 224 1.23 -7.24 22.38
C LEU A 224 0.84 -6.48 23.65
N ASP A 225 1.00 -7.09 24.83
CA ASP A 225 0.64 -6.59 26.16
C ASP A 225 1.83 -5.95 26.90
N GLY A 226 2.71 -5.27 26.15
CA GLY A 226 3.98 -4.70 26.63
C GLY A 226 5.20 -5.55 26.29
N HIS A 227 4.99 -6.78 25.81
CA HIS A 227 5.97 -7.65 25.17
C HIS A 227 5.48 -7.97 23.75
N PHE A 228 6.38 -8.36 22.85
CA PHE A 228 5.99 -8.71 21.48
C PHE A 228 5.19 -10.01 21.48
N GLY A 229 5.64 -11.01 22.24
CA GLY A 229 4.88 -12.24 22.46
C GLY A 229 5.64 -13.30 23.26
N ASN A 230 5.01 -14.45 23.42
CA ASN A 230 5.57 -15.58 24.17
C ASN A 230 6.20 -16.59 23.21
N VAL A 231 7.43 -17.02 23.52
CA VAL A 231 8.00 -18.24 22.95
C VAL A 231 7.65 -19.42 23.83
N ILE A 232 7.05 -20.44 23.23
CA ILE A 232 6.59 -21.65 23.89
C ILE A 232 7.62 -22.75 23.59
N LEU A 233 8.16 -23.37 24.64
CA LEU A 233 9.13 -24.46 24.58
C LEU A 233 8.54 -25.71 25.27
N GLU A 234 8.78 -26.90 24.73
CA GLU A 234 8.50 -28.18 25.38
C GLU A 234 9.71 -28.60 26.24
N GLY A 235 9.47 -28.99 27.50
CA GLY A 235 10.49 -29.64 28.36
C GLY A 235 10.96 -28.84 29.58
N SER A 236 10.63 -27.55 29.67
CA SER A 236 10.71 -26.78 30.91
C SER A 236 9.46 -25.92 31.02
N GLY A 237 8.83 -25.84 32.19
CA GLY A 237 7.62 -25.04 32.43
C GLY A 237 7.82 -23.51 32.31
N ASN A 238 8.87 -23.08 31.60
CA ASN A 238 9.31 -21.70 31.50
C ASN A 238 8.84 -21.09 30.17
N LYS A 239 7.90 -20.16 30.26
CA LYS A 239 7.62 -19.21 29.18
C LYS A 239 8.74 -18.15 29.19
N ILE A 240 9.39 -17.94 28.05
CA ILE A 240 10.34 -16.83 27.90
C ILE A 240 9.58 -15.66 27.26
N LEU A 241 9.52 -14.55 27.99
CA LEU A 241 8.95 -13.29 27.53
C LEU A 241 9.93 -12.61 26.56
N ILE A 242 9.43 -12.18 25.41
CA ILE A 242 10.21 -11.43 24.39
C ILE A 242 9.48 -10.15 23.99
#